data_AF-A0A921FPM0-F1
#
_entry.id   AF-A0A921FPM0-F1
#
_cell.length_a   1.000
_cell.length_b   1.000
_cell.length_c   1.000
_cell.angle_alpha   90.00
_cell.angle_beta   90.00
_cell.angle_gamma   90.00
#
_symmetry.space_group_name_H-M   'P 1'
#
loop_
_entity.id
_entity.type
_entity.pdbx_description
1 polymer ?
#
loop_
_entity_poly.entity_id
_entity_poly.type
_entity_poly.pdbx_seq_one_letter_code
_entity_poly.pdbx_strand_id
1 'polypeptide(L)'
;MAYPATVLRVMIASPSDTLEARDAVENAIHGWNNANSENKQIALLPWRWETSSVPVSGGHPQSLINSQGVDESDIIFALFGSRLGSPTPGAVSGTAEEIERAIEQGKPVHLYFSSASLPNDVDVSQLEGLRQFRSEMSKRALLGEFSNPSQLEHEVWKAIEHDIPHLAVDISQSEMAPNGVQFLVQPKQERELQGADKNGKPKYRTNYWLEISNTGDRIAEDVVFASAGVNPTMTVITSGEPTKIHAQQTRRLDVAYMMGVGEKILRIQWVENGVKKEEDFYVG
;
A
#
# COMPACT_ATOMS: atom_id res chain seq x y z
N MET A 1 -15.83 15.22 14.72
CA MET A 1 -15.00 14.39 15.64
C MET A 1 -13.96 13.67 14.78
N ALA A 2 -12.89 13.13 15.36
CA ALA A 2 -11.97 12.30 14.57
C ALA A 2 -12.62 10.93 14.27
N TYR A 3 -12.43 10.40 13.07
CA TYR A 3 -12.92 9.10 12.63
C TYR A 3 -11.82 8.35 11.86
N PRO A 4 -11.78 7.01 11.91
CA PRO A 4 -10.88 6.23 11.06
C PRO A 4 -11.36 6.25 9.61
N ALA A 5 -10.44 6.30 8.64
CA ALA A 5 -10.81 6.21 7.23
C ALA A 5 -9.69 5.59 6.40
N THR A 6 -10.08 4.84 5.37
CA THR A 6 -9.16 4.40 4.32
C THR A 6 -8.90 5.57 3.37
N VAL A 7 -7.63 5.85 3.09
CA VAL A 7 -7.25 6.95 2.21
C VAL A 7 -6.92 6.41 0.83
N LEU A 8 -7.65 6.84 -0.19
CA LEU A 8 -7.37 6.54 -1.59
C LEU A 8 -6.64 7.74 -2.22
N ARG A 9 -5.51 7.48 -2.88
CA ARG A 9 -4.77 8.52 -3.59
C ARG A 9 -5.30 8.66 -5.02
N VAL A 10 -5.63 9.87 -5.41
CA VAL A 10 -6.18 10.20 -6.72
C VAL A 10 -5.16 11.03 -7.50
N MET A 11 -4.54 10.44 -8.52
CA MET A 11 -3.59 11.14 -9.38
C MET A 11 -4.32 11.97 -10.44
N ILE A 12 -3.91 13.24 -10.57
CA ILE A 12 -4.39 14.15 -11.61
C ILE A 12 -3.28 14.31 -12.65
N ALA A 13 -3.36 13.55 -13.73
CA ALA A 13 -2.42 13.58 -14.84
C ALA A 13 -2.89 14.58 -15.90
N SER A 14 -2.04 15.50 -16.32
CA SER A 14 -2.42 16.43 -17.40
C SER A 14 -1.25 17.25 -17.93
N PRO A 15 -1.32 17.74 -19.18
CA PRO A 15 -0.38 18.73 -19.70
C PRO A 15 -0.56 20.11 -19.03
N SER A 16 0.39 21.01 -19.25
CA SER A 16 0.46 22.31 -18.56
C SER A 16 -0.65 23.29 -18.94
N ASP A 17 -1.43 23.04 -19.99
CA ASP A 17 -2.47 23.95 -20.51
C ASP A 17 -3.87 23.74 -19.87
N THR A 18 -3.99 22.87 -18.87
CA THR A 18 -5.29 22.52 -18.27
C THR A 18 -5.38 22.88 -16.79
N LEU A 19 -4.83 24.02 -16.37
CA LEU A 19 -4.77 24.41 -14.96
C LEU A 19 -6.17 24.48 -14.30
N GLU A 20 -7.12 25.16 -14.93
CA GLU A 20 -8.50 25.27 -14.42
C GLU A 20 -9.20 23.90 -14.32
N ALA A 21 -8.92 22.98 -15.25
CA ALA A 21 -9.49 21.65 -15.23
C ALA A 21 -8.92 20.82 -14.06
N ARG A 22 -7.63 20.96 -13.75
CA ARG A 22 -7.02 20.31 -12.58
C ARG A 22 -7.66 20.80 -11.29
N ASP A 23 -7.84 22.12 -11.18
CA ASP A 23 -8.49 22.76 -10.04
C ASP A 23 -9.94 22.28 -9.87
N ALA A 24 -10.66 22.08 -10.97
CA ALA A 24 -11.98 21.47 -10.96
C ALA A 24 -11.97 20.04 -10.38
N VAL A 25 -11.02 19.18 -10.79
CA VAL A 25 -10.90 17.81 -10.23
C VAL A 25 -10.61 17.86 -8.73
N GLU A 26 -9.69 18.72 -8.29
CA GLU A 26 -9.37 18.84 -6.87
C GLU A 26 -10.55 19.40 -6.05
N ASN A 27 -11.27 20.39 -6.56
CA ASN A 27 -12.47 20.92 -5.92
C ASN A 27 -13.56 19.85 -5.81
N ALA A 28 -13.73 19.02 -6.84
CA ALA A 28 -14.65 17.89 -6.80
C ALA A 28 -14.26 16.88 -5.73
N ILE A 29 -12.97 16.55 -5.61
CA ILE A 29 -12.43 15.66 -4.57
C ILE A 29 -12.69 16.24 -3.17
N HIS A 30 -12.40 17.52 -2.94
CA HIS A 30 -12.64 18.18 -1.65
C HIS A 30 -14.14 18.24 -1.32
N GLY A 31 -14.98 18.57 -2.30
CA GLY A 31 -16.44 18.54 -2.16
C GLY A 31 -16.95 17.15 -1.81
N TRP A 32 -16.39 16.12 -2.46
CA TRP A 32 -16.74 14.73 -2.21
C TRP A 32 -16.36 14.31 -0.80
N ASN A 33 -15.14 14.62 -0.36
CA ASN A 33 -14.68 14.35 1.00
C ASN A 33 -15.59 15.02 2.03
N ASN A 34 -15.94 16.30 1.85
CA ASN A 34 -16.80 17.03 2.78
C ASN A 34 -18.19 16.39 2.93
N ALA A 35 -18.74 15.83 1.85
CA ALA A 35 -20.07 15.23 1.88
C ALA A 35 -20.08 13.76 2.34
N ASN A 36 -19.02 13.00 2.05
CA ASN A 36 -19.06 11.54 2.11
C ASN A 36 -18.06 10.91 3.07
N SER A 37 -16.95 11.59 3.40
CA SER A 37 -15.79 10.94 4.02
C SER A 37 -16.11 10.26 5.36
N GLU A 38 -16.85 10.94 6.23
CA GLU A 38 -17.27 10.39 7.52
C GLU A 38 -18.29 9.25 7.35
N ASN A 39 -19.25 9.35 6.43
CA ASN A 39 -20.26 8.30 6.28
C ASN A 39 -19.72 7.05 5.59
N LYS A 40 -18.77 7.22 4.66
CA LYS A 40 -18.18 6.13 3.89
C LYS A 40 -16.86 5.61 4.48
N GLN A 41 -16.32 6.27 5.52
CA GLN A 41 -15.01 5.98 6.11
C GLN A 41 -13.90 5.92 5.04
N ILE A 42 -14.01 6.76 4.00
CA ILE A 42 -13.07 6.85 2.88
C ILE A 42 -12.70 8.32 2.70
N ALA A 43 -11.41 8.62 2.56
CA ALA A 43 -10.93 9.94 2.20
C ALA A 43 -10.14 9.87 0.90
N LEU A 44 -10.32 10.85 0.03
CA LEU A 44 -9.61 10.96 -1.23
C LEU A 44 -8.49 11.98 -1.10
N LEU A 45 -7.25 11.58 -1.42
CA LEU A 45 -6.09 12.45 -1.39
C LEU A 45 -5.67 12.83 -2.82
N PRO A 46 -5.89 14.08 -3.27
CA PRO A 46 -5.45 14.50 -4.58
C PRO A 46 -3.92 14.52 -4.66
N TRP A 47 -3.37 14.04 -5.76
CA TRP A 47 -1.94 14.04 -6.04
C TRP A 47 -1.68 14.72 -7.38
N ARG A 48 -0.80 15.74 -7.37
CA ARG A 48 -0.34 16.50 -8.54
C ARG A 48 1.17 16.56 -8.52
N TRP A 49 1.83 16.43 -9.67
CA TRP A 49 3.29 16.44 -9.70
C TRP A 49 3.88 17.78 -9.23
N GLU A 50 3.23 18.93 -9.49
CA GLU A 50 3.74 20.25 -9.12
C GLU A 50 3.86 20.45 -7.60
N THR A 51 2.95 19.85 -6.84
CA THR A 51 2.81 20.08 -5.39
C THR A 51 3.19 18.86 -4.55
N SER A 52 3.13 17.66 -5.14
CA SER A 52 3.29 16.40 -4.42
C SER A 52 4.53 15.61 -4.80
N SER A 53 5.24 15.97 -5.89
CA SER A 53 6.50 15.33 -6.23
C SER A 53 7.66 15.88 -5.40
N VAL A 54 8.52 14.99 -4.91
CA VAL A 54 9.74 15.37 -4.20
C VAL A 54 10.91 15.34 -5.20
N PRO A 55 11.76 16.39 -5.23
CA PRO A 55 12.99 16.37 -6.02
C PRO A 55 13.94 15.27 -5.51
N VAL A 56 14.12 14.23 -6.31
CA VAL A 56 15.04 13.11 -6.04
C VAL A 56 16.08 13.03 -7.14
N SER A 57 17.35 12.81 -6.78
CA SER A 57 18.45 12.65 -7.73
C SER A 57 18.67 11.17 -8.08
N GLY A 58 19.19 10.88 -9.28
CA GLY A 58 19.66 9.53 -9.64
C GLY A 58 18.78 8.71 -10.60
N GLY A 59 17.74 9.31 -11.18
CA GLY A 59 16.88 8.67 -12.19
C GLY A 59 16.44 9.61 -13.30
N HIS A 60 15.84 9.07 -14.37
CA HIS A 60 15.18 9.87 -15.40
C HIS A 60 13.95 10.58 -14.78
N PRO A 61 13.74 11.90 -15.00
CA PRO A 61 12.68 12.66 -14.33
C PRO A 61 11.29 12.02 -14.42
N GLN A 62 10.91 11.51 -15.61
CA GLN A 62 9.62 10.84 -15.79
C GLN A 62 9.51 9.55 -14.96
N SER A 63 10.58 8.76 -14.85
CA SER A 63 10.55 7.52 -14.06
C SER A 63 10.35 7.78 -12.58
N LEU A 64 10.91 8.90 -12.07
CA LEU A 64 10.74 9.33 -10.68
C LEU A 64 9.31 9.85 -10.42
N ILE A 65 8.71 10.54 -11.39
CA ILE A 65 7.31 10.97 -11.33
C ILE A 65 6.39 9.76 -11.35
N ASN A 66 6.62 8.80 -12.25
CA ASN A 66 5.82 7.58 -12.34
C ASN A 66 5.84 6.78 -11.02
N SER A 67 7.00 6.65 -10.37
CA SER A 67 7.11 5.94 -9.09
C SER A 67 6.45 6.67 -7.92
N GLN A 68 6.38 8.00 -7.96
CA GLN A 68 5.79 8.80 -6.86
C GLN A 68 4.30 9.05 -7.06
N GLY A 69 3.84 9.09 -8.31
CA GLY A 69 2.47 9.39 -8.70
C GLY A 69 1.69 8.14 -9.08
N VAL A 70 2.00 7.59 -10.26
CA VAL A 70 1.22 6.51 -10.87
C VAL A 70 1.19 5.28 -9.98
N ASP A 71 2.35 4.80 -9.53
CA ASP A 71 2.46 3.55 -8.77
C ASP A 71 1.75 3.62 -7.42
N GLU A 72 1.74 4.79 -6.79
CA GLU A 72 1.17 5.02 -5.46
C GLU A 72 -0.28 5.52 -5.50
N SER A 73 -0.86 5.69 -6.70
CA SER A 73 -2.25 6.12 -6.88
C SER A 73 -3.21 4.95 -6.99
N ASP A 74 -4.43 5.14 -6.51
CA ASP A 74 -5.53 4.17 -6.61
C ASP A 74 -6.47 4.50 -7.78
N ILE A 75 -6.63 5.80 -8.09
CA ILE A 75 -7.48 6.30 -9.18
C ILE A 75 -6.69 7.33 -9.99
N ILE A 76 -6.81 7.30 -11.31
CA ILE A 76 -6.15 8.26 -12.20
C ILE A 76 -7.20 9.03 -13.00
N PHE A 77 -7.14 10.36 -12.93
CA PHE A 77 -7.83 11.27 -13.84
C PHE A 77 -6.82 11.90 -14.80
N ALA A 78 -6.95 11.60 -16.09
CA ALA A 78 -6.14 12.24 -17.12
C ALA A 78 -6.95 13.28 -17.89
N LEU A 79 -6.50 14.54 -17.86
CA LEU A 79 -7.18 15.67 -18.48
C LEU A 79 -6.39 16.18 -19.68
N PHE A 80 -7.09 16.42 -20.78
CA PHE A 80 -6.50 16.95 -22.00
C PHE A 80 -7.23 18.19 -22.49
N GLY A 81 -6.48 19.26 -22.72
CA GLY A 81 -6.97 20.50 -23.31
C GLY A 81 -6.69 20.51 -24.81
N SER A 82 -5.71 21.31 -25.19
CA SER A 82 -5.25 21.46 -26.58
C SER A 82 -3.94 20.71 -26.86
N ARG A 83 -3.26 20.24 -25.81
CA ARG A 83 -1.94 19.60 -25.89
C ARG A 83 -1.99 18.13 -25.50
N LEU A 84 -1.09 17.33 -26.07
CA LEU A 84 -0.85 15.94 -25.64
C LEU A 84 0.23 15.86 -24.56
N GLY A 85 1.18 16.80 -24.60
CA GLY A 85 2.36 16.81 -23.74
C GLY A 85 3.65 16.57 -24.51
N SER A 86 4.76 16.56 -23.79
CA SER A 86 6.10 16.35 -24.37
C SER A 86 6.41 14.85 -24.49
N PRO A 87 7.02 14.40 -25.60
CA PRO A 87 7.41 13.00 -25.77
C PRO A 87 8.43 12.57 -24.72
N THR A 88 8.38 11.30 -24.36
CA THR A 88 9.36 10.64 -23.48
C THR A 88 10.14 9.59 -24.28
N PRO A 89 11.24 9.04 -23.74
CA PRO A 89 11.97 7.98 -24.44
C PRO A 89 11.13 6.74 -24.80
N GLY A 90 10.03 6.49 -24.08
CA GLY A 90 9.17 5.33 -24.25
C GLY A 90 7.77 5.60 -24.83
N ALA A 91 7.32 6.85 -24.91
CA ALA A 91 5.94 7.16 -25.28
C ALA A 91 5.78 8.49 -26.04
N VAL A 92 4.63 8.62 -26.70
CA VAL A 92 4.25 9.83 -27.46
C VAL A 92 4.07 11.06 -26.56
N SER A 93 3.77 10.88 -25.27
CA SER A 93 3.90 11.90 -24.24
C SER A 93 4.07 11.30 -22.85
N GLY A 94 4.55 12.10 -21.89
CA GLY A 94 4.64 11.69 -20.48
C GLY A 94 3.28 11.28 -19.89
N THR A 95 2.23 12.06 -20.15
CA THR A 95 0.87 11.72 -19.72
C THR A 95 0.35 10.43 -20.38
N ALA A 96 0.71 10.17 -21.65
CA ALA A 96 0.37 8.90 -22.30
C ALA A 96 1.09 7.71 -21.65
N GLU A 97 2.36 7.86 -21.28
CA GLU A 97 3.13 6.84 -20.55
C GLU A 97 2.48 6.51 -19.19
N GLU A 98 2.07 7.55 -18.45
CA GLU A 98 1.39 7.41 -17.15
C GLU A 98 0.06 6.65 -17.28
N ILE A 99 -0.73 6.95 -18.31
CA ILE A 99 -2.01 6.27 -18.61
C ILE A 99 -1.80 4.80 -18.93
N GLU A 100 -0.87 4.48 -19.83
CA GLU A 100 -0.60 3.08 -20.21
C GLU A 100 -0.18 2.26 -18.99
N ARG A 101 0.74 2.80 -18.18
CA ARG A 101 1.20 2.13 -16.96
C ARG A 101 0.07 1.89 -15.97
N ALA A 102 -0.82 2.85 -15.77
CA ALA A 102 -1.97 2.70 -14.88
C ALA A 102 -2.95 1.62 -15.38
N ILE A 103 -3.21 1.58 -16.70
CA ILE A 103 -4.04 0.55 -17.33
C ILE A 103 -3.41 -0.84 -17.16
N GLU A 104 -2.09 -0.97 -17.39
CA GLU A 104 -1.35 -2.23 -17.21
C GLU A 104 -1.38 -2.71 -15.74
N GLN A 105 -1.44 -1.79 -14.79
CA GLN A 105 -1.60 -2.08 -13.36
C GLN A 105 -3.06 -2.40 -12.96
N GLY A 106 -4.01 -2.34 -13.89
CA GLY A 106 -5.42 -2.61 -13.63
C GLY A 106 -6.13 -1.52 -12.83
N LYS A 107 -5.56 -0.31 -12.75
CA LYS A 107 -6.13 0.79 -11.98
C LYS A 107 -7.26 1.48 -12.75
N PRO A 108 -8.30 2.00 -12.08
CA PRO A 108 -9.28 2.89 -12.70
C PRO A 108 -8.61 4.12 -13.33
N VAL A 109 -8.79 4.28 -14.65
CA VAL A 109 -8.27 5.42 -15.42
C VAL A 109 -9.41 6.12 -16.14
N HIS A 110 -9.62 7.39 -15.81
CA HIS A 110 -10.65 8.24 -16.44
C HIS A 110 -10.01 9.28 -17.34
N LEU A 111 -10.34 9.23 -18.63
CA LEU A 111 -9.79 10.12 -19.65
C LEU A 111 -10.81 11.18 -20.03
N TYR A 112 -10.48 12.45 -19.81
CA TYR A 112 -11.35 13.58 -20.12
C TYR A 112 -10.70 14.53 -21.12
N PHE A 113 -11.42 14.84 -22.19
CA PHE A 113 -11.00 15.75 -23.24
C PHE A 113 -11.84 17.02 -23.22
N SER A 114 -11.20 18.18 -23.23
CA SER A 114 -11.89 19.46 -23.32
C SER A 114 -12.54 19.63 -24.68
N SER A 115 -13.81 20.05 -24.68
CA SER A 115 -14.56 20.50 -25.85
C SER A 115 -14.71 22.02 -25.91
N ALA A 116 -14.02 22.74 -25.02
CA ALA A 116 -14.00 24.20 -25.02
C ALA A 116 -13.37 24.77 -26.30
N SER A 117 -13.75 25.99 -26.66
CA SER A 117 -13.17 26.70 -27.79
C SER A 117 -11.66 26.84 -27.63
N LEU A 118 -10.92 26.44 -28.67
CA LEU A 118 -9.46 26.53 -28.68
C LEU A 118 -9.02 27.98 -28.94
N PRO A 119 -7.89 28.42 -28.34
CA PRO A 119 -7.32 29.72 -28.64
C PRO A 119 -6.77 29.77 -30.07
N ASN A 120 -6.67 30.98 -30.64
CA ASN A 120 -6.25 31.16 -32.04
C ASN A 120 -4.78 30.77 -32.29
N ASP A 121 -3.94 30.81 -31.25
CA ASP A 121 -2.51 30.50 -31.28
C ASP A 121 -2.23 29.05 -30.84
N VAL A 122 -3.22 28.17 -30.94
CA VAL A 122 -3.07 26.75 -30.60
C VAL A 122 -1.93 26.08 -31.39
N ASP A 123 -1.15 25.28 -30.70
CA ASP A 123 -0.10 24.44 -31.29
C ASP A 123 -0.75 23.29 -32.07
N VAL A 124 -0.84 23.47 -33.40
CA VAL A 124 -1.52 22.52 -34.30
C VAL A 124 -0.88 21.13 -34.27
N SER A 125 0.44 21.04 -34.09
CA SER A 125 1.13 19.74 -34.04
C SER A 125 0.77 18.98 -32.78
N GLN A 126 0.73 19.66 -31.63
CA GLN A 126 0.27 19.07 -30.36
C GLN A 126 -1.21 18.66 -30.42
N LEU A 127 -2.05 19.49 -31.04
CA LEU A 127 -3.47 19.20 -31.22
C LEU A 127 -3.70 17.98 -32.13
N GLU A 128 -2.92 17.84 -33.20
CA GLU A 128 -2.99 16.68 -34.09
C GLU A 128 -2.56 15.40 -33.38
N GLY A 129 -1.46 15.45 -32.63
CA GLY A 129 -1.02 14.34 -31.76
C GLY A 129 -2.09 13.95 -30.74
N LEU A 130 -2.73 14.93 -30.11
CA LEU A 130 -3.83 14.69 -29.16
C LEU A 130 -5.03 14.01 -29.83
N ARG A 131 -5.41 14.44 -31.04
CA ARG A 131 -6.50 13.82 -31.81
C ARG A 131 -6.18 12.38 -32.19
N GLN A 132 -4.94 12.10 -32.58
CA GLN A 132 -4.50 10.74 -32.87
C GLN A 132 -4.55 9.87 -31.60
N PHE A 133 -4.00 10.35 -30.49
CA PHE A 133 -4.05 9.65 -29.20
C PHE A 133 -5.50 9.36 -28.78
N ARG A 134 -6.38 10.36 -28.87
CA ARG A 134 -7.82 10.20 -28.59
C ARG A 134 -8.47 9.12 -29.47
N SER A 135 -8.12 9.09 -30.77
CA SER A 135 -8.64 8.10 -31.71
C SER A 135 -8.14 6.68 -31.44
N GLU A 136 -6.94 6.52 -30.89
CA GLU A 136 -6.43 5.20 -30.48
C GLU A 136 -7.08 4.75 -29.18
N MET A 137 -7.18 5.65 -28.19
CA MET A 137 -7.80 5.35 -26.90
C MET A 137 -9.29 4.99 -27.03
N SER A 138 -10.04 5.65 -27.92
CA SER A 138 -11.47 5.37 -28.11
C SER A 138 -11.77 3.94 -28.59
N LYS A 139 -10.78 3.23 -29.15
CA LYS A 139 -10.92 1.83 -29.56
C LYS A 139 -10.91 0.86 -28.36
N ARG A 140 -10.38 1.28 -27.21
CA ARG A 140 -10.13 0.41 -26.05
C ARG A 140 -10.65 0.97 -24.72
N ALA A 141 -11.08 2.22 -24.67
CA ALA A 141 -11.58 2.88 -23.46
C ALA A 141 -12.75 3.83 -23.78
N LEU A 142 -13.65 4.00 -22.81
CA LEU A 142 -14.65 5.06 -22.85
C LEU A 142 -13.97 6.39 -22.51
N LEU A 143 -14.29 7.43 -23.30
CA LEU A 143 -13.70 8.76 -23.15
C LEU A 143 -14.77 9.74 -22.68
N GLY A 144 -14.44 10.54 -21.68
CA GLY A 144 -15.25 11.64 -21.21
C GLY A 144 -14.92 12.95 -21.95
N GLU A 145 -15.90 13.85 -21.97
CA GLU A 145 -15.72 15.21 -22.48
C GLU A 145 -16.24 16.22 -21.46
N PHE A 146 -15.63 17.40 -21.45
CA PHE A 146 -16.09 18.52 -20.64
C PHE A 146 -15.89 19.84 -21.38
N SER A 147 -16.84 20.76 -21.24
CA SER A 147 -16.78 22.10 -21.87
C SER A 147 -16.38 23.19 -20.88
N ASN A 148 -16.50 22.93 -19.59
CA ASN A 148 -16.23 23.88 -18.50
C ASN A 148 -15.92 23.16 -17.18
N PRO A 149 -15.33 23.85 -16.19
CA PRO A 149 -14.97 23.27 -14.89
C PRO A 149 -16.13 22.61 -14.14
N SER A 150 -17.32 23.22 -14.09
CA SER A 150 -18.47 22.67 -13.35
C SER A 150 -18.98 21.35 -13.95
N GLN A 151 -18.93 21.21 -15.28
CA GLN A 151 -19.23 19.93 -15.94
C GLN A 151 -18.18 18.88 -15.56
N LEU A 152 -16.90 19.25 -15.54
CA LEU A 152 -15.82 18.33 -15.15
C LEU A 152 -15.98 17.89 -13.69
N GLU A 153 -16.31 18.79 -12.78
CA GLU A 153 -16.58 18.47 -11.36
C GLU A 153 -17.68 17.39 -11.23
N HIS A 154 -18.76 17.52 -12.00
CA HIS A 154 -19.85 16.54 -12.01
C HIS A 154 -19.39 15.16 -12.51
N GLU A 155 -18.63 15.13 -13.61
CA GLU A 155 -18.13 13.88 -14.17
C GLU A 155 -17.11 13.20 -13.25
N VAL A 156 -16.24 13.96 -12.60
CA VAL A 156 -15.29 13.46 -11.59
C VAL A 156 -16.02 12.85 -10.40
N TRP A 157 -17.03 13.54 -9.87
CA TRP A 157 -17.85 13.01 -8.78
C TRP A 157 -18.49 11.67 -9.16
N LYS A 158 -19.06 11.59 -10.35
CA LYS A 158 -19.71 10.38 -10.87
C LYS A 158 -18.71 9.23 -11.03
N ALA A 159 -17.51 9.50 -11.54
CA ALA A 159 -16.44 8.51 -11.66
C ALA A 159 -15.98 7.99 -10.29
N ILE A 160 -15.78 8.88 -9.31
CA ILE A 160 -15.43 8.52 -7.93
C ILE A 160 -16.50 7.61 -7.29
N GLU A 161 -17.79 7.98 -7.42
CA GLU A 161 -18.90 7.17 -6.89
C GLU A 161 -18.97 5.79 -7.54
N HIS A 162 -18.57 5.68 -8.81
CA HIS A 162 -18.50 4.41 -9.52
C HIS A 162 -17.34 3.55 -9.03
N ASP A 163 -16.15 4.12 -8.84
CA ASP A 163 -14.94 3.36 -8.51
C ASP A 163 -14.90 2.88 -7.06
N ILE A 164 -15.39 3.69 -6.12
CA ILE A 164 -15.28 3.41 -4.68
C ILE A 164 -15.82 2.03 -4.29
N PRO A 165 -17.01 1.58 -4.72
CA PRO A 165 -17.50 0.25 -4.39
C PRO A 165 -16.56 -0.87 -4.87
N HIS A 166 -15.91 -0.71 -6.02
CA HIS A 166 -14.98 -1.71 -6.55
C HIS A 166 -13.68 -1.73 -5.75
N LEU A 167 -13.10 -0.56 -5.49
CA LEU A 167 -11.87 -0.44 -4.70
C LEU A 167 -12.08 -0.82 -3.24
N ALA A 168 -13.22 -0.49 -2.64
CA ALA A 168 -13.54 -0.87 -1.26
C ALA A 168 -13.69 -2.39 -1.10
N VAL A 169 -14.15 -3.11 -2.15
CA VAL A 169 -14.17 -4.58 -2.16
C VAL A 169 -12.75 -5.13 -2.19
N ASP A 170 -11.87 -4.58 -3.03
CA ASP A 170 -10.47 -5.02 -3.10
C ASP A 170 -9.72 -4.72 -1.81
N ILE A 171 -9.94 -3.55 -1.21
CA ILE A 171 -9.38 -3.20 0.10
C ILE A 171 -9.91 -4.13 1.17
N SER A 172 -11.23 -4.38 1.21
CA SER A 172 -11.82 -5.31 2.17
C SER A 172 -11.27 -6.73 1.99
N GLN A 173 -11.04 -7.19 0.76
CA GLN A 173 -10.40 -8.49 0.50
C GLN A 173 -8.92 -8.51 0.93
N SER A 174 -8.21 -7.39 0.81
CA SER A 174 -6.82 -7.26 1.22
C SER A 174 -6.64 -7.09 2.74
N GLU A 175 -7.54 -6.36 3.41
CA GLU A 175 -7.60 -6.20 4.88
C GLU A 175 -8.20 -7.43 5.56
N MET A 176 -9.01 -8.23 4.86
CA MET A 176 -9.42 -9.58 5.27
C MET A 176 -8.31 -10.63 5.13
N ALA A 177 -7.09 -10.26 4.71
CA ALA A 177 -5.91 -11.08 4.99
C ALA A 177 -5.35 -10.65 6.36
N PRO A 178 -5.66 -11.43 7.42
CA PRO A 178 -5.09 -12.76 7.52
C PRO A 178 -6.17 -13.84 7.50
N ASN A 179 -6.15 -14.70 6.48
CA ASN A 179 -6.97 -15.92 6.52
C ASN A 179 -6.29 -16.94 7.44
N GLY A 180 -6.54 -16.86 8.75
CA GLY A 180 -6.15 -17.89 9.69
C GLY A 180 -5.21 -17.47 10.80
N VAL A 181 -4.49 -18.46 11.34
CA VAL A 181 -3.48 -18.24 12.38
C VAL A 181 -2.20 -17.75 11.72
N GLN A 182 -1.64 -16.65 12.22
CA GLN A 182 -0.35 -16.14 11.81
C GLN A 182 0.47 -15.78 13.05
N PHE A 183 1.67 -16.33 13.18
CA PHE A 183 2.54 -16.04 14.32
C PHE A 183 3.61 -15.01 13.97
N LEU A 184 3.79 -14.04 14.84
CA LEU A 184 4.94 -13.17 14.93
C LEU A 184 5.77 -13.59 16.16
N VAL A 185 7.06 -13.83 15.96
CA VAL A 185 7.96 -14.27 17.04
C VAL A 185 9.05 -13.23 17.23
N GLN A 186 9.15 -12.66 18.44
CA GLN A 186 10.14 -11.64 18.78
C GLN A 186 11.05 -12.11 19.91
N PRO A 187 12.39 -12.19 19.69
CA PRO A 187 13.31 -12.52 20.75
C PRO A 187 13.48 -11.34 21.71
N LYS A 188 13.53 -11.66 23.00
CA LYS A 188 13.76 -10.72 24.09
C LYS A 188 14.81 -11.27 25.05
N GLN A 189 15.49 -10.35 25.73
CA GLN A 189 16.45 -10.67 26.78
C GLN A 189 16.40 -9.63 27.88
N GLU A 190 16.67 -10.05 29.10
CA GLU A 190 16.79 -9.17 30.27
C GLU A 190 18.01 -9.58 31.08
N ARG A 191 18.78 -8.59 31.53
CA ARG A 191 19.99 -8.81 32.32
C ARG A 191 19.75 -8.38 33.75
N GLU A 192 19.72 -9.36 34.65
CA GLU A 192 19.54 -9.17 36.09
C GLU A 192 20.89 -9.19 36.81
N LEU A 193 21.05 -8.32 37.81
CA LEU A 193 22.21 -8.33 38.72
C LEU A 193 22.00 -9.44 39.76
N GLN A 194 22.88 -10.43 39.77
CA GLN A 194 22.80 -11.61 40.63
C GLN A 194 23.70 -11.49 41.89
N GLY A 195 24.26 -10.30 42.15
CA GLY A 195 25.17 -10.01 43.26
C GLY A 195 26.59 -9.70 42.81
N ALA A 196 27.57 -9.85 43.70
CA ALA A 196 28.98 -9.67 43.40
C ALA A 196 29.76 -10.98 43.65
N ASP A 197 30.81 -11.23 42.88
CA ASP A 197 31.74 -12.33 43.14
C ASP A 197 32.57 -12.06 44.42
N LYS A 198 33.38 -13.06 44.80
CA LYS A 198 34.30 -13.00 45.95
C LYS A 198 35.34 -11.87 45.87
N ASN A 199 35.47 -11.21 44.72
CA ASN A 199 36.35 -10.07 44.47
C ASN A 199 35.57 -8.75 44.28
N GLY A 200 34.26 -8.73 44.58
CA GLY A 200 33.40 -7.55 44.45
C GLY A 200 32.95 -7.23 43.02
N LYS A 201 33.21 -8.09 42.03
CA LYS A 201 32.75 -7.84 40.65
C LYS A 201 31.29 -8.20 40.48
N PRO A 202 30.45 -7.34 39.89
CA PRO A 202 29.03 -7.63 39.68
C PRO A 202 28.86 -8.85 38.77
N LYS A 203 28.09 -9.84 39.24
CA LYS A 203 27.70 -11.04 38.50
C LYS A 203 26.32 -10.79 37.90
N TYR A 204 26.17 -11.05 36.62
CA TYR A 204 24.90 -10.90 35.92
C TYR A 204 24.36 -12.25 35.48
N ARG A 205 23.03 -12.36 35.44
CA ARG A 205 22.32 -13.44 34.75
C ARG A 205 21.52 -12.81 33.61
N THR A 206 21.62 -13.37 32.41
CA THR A 206 20.78 -12.98 31.29
C THR A 206 19.69 -14.01 31.12
N ASN A 207 18.43 -13.58 31.16
CA ASN A 207 17.26 -14.38 30.87
C ASN A 207 16.85 -14.11 29.41
N TYR A 208 16.41 -15.14 28.70
CA TYR A 208 15.98 -15.06 27.30
C TYR A 208 14.56 -15.61 27.17
N TRP A 209 13.73 -14.95 26.37
CA TRP A 209 12.40 -15.44 26.01
C TRP A 209 12.02 -15.01 24.60
N LEU A 210 11.02 -15.68 24.05
CA LEU A 210 10.36 -15.32 22.81
C LEU A 210 8.96 -14.80 23.14
N GLU A 211 8.58 -13.66 22.57
CA GLU A 211 7.21 -13.18 22.53
C GLU A 211 6.56 -13.71 21.24
N ILE A 212 5.53 -14.54 21.41
CA ILE A 212 4.82 -15.21 20.33
C ILE A 212 3.43 -14.59 20.26
N SER A 213 3.20 -13.78 19.23
CA SER A 213 1.94 -13.09 19.00
C SER A 213 1.20 -13.75 17.86
N ASN A 214 -0.07 -14.13 18.07
CA ASN A 214 -0.94 -14.51 16.96
C ASN A 214 -1.51 -13.23 16.34
N THR A 215 -0.93 -12.76 15.25
CA THR A 215 -1.38 -11.56 14.51
C THR A 215 -2.56 -11.85 13.58
N GLY A 216 -2.97 -13.12 13.48
CA GLY A 216 -4.11 -13.58 12.70
C GLY A 216 -5.47 -13.24 13.32
N ASP A 217 -6.53 -13.72 12.67
CA ASP A 217 -7.94 -13.51 13.05
C ASP A 217 -8.59 -14.74 13.71
N ARG A 218 -7.91 -15.91 13.67
CA ARG A 218 -8.39 -17.17 14.27
C ARG A 218 -7.61 -17.57 15.51
N ILE A 219 -8.25 -18.41 16.32
CA ILE A 219 -7.57 -19.11 17.41
C ILE A 219 -6.66 -20.21 16.86
N ALA A 220 -5.45 -20.29 17.41
CA ALA A 220 -4.56 -21.42 17.21
C ALA A 220 -4.84 -22.46 18.30
N GLU A 221 -5.27 -23.65 17.91
CA GLU A 221 -5.53 -24.76 18.82
C GLU A 221 -4.33 -25.72 18.86
N ASP A 222 -4.22 -26.50 19.94
CA ASP A 222 -3.17 -27.50 20.14
C ASP A 222 -1.75 -27.01 19.80
N VAL A 223 -1.44 -25.78 20.19
CA VAL A 223 -0.16 -25.13 19.92
C VAL A 223 0.94 -25.79 20.73
N VAL A 224 2.00 -26.24 20.04
CA VAL A 224 3.18 -26.86 20.63
C VAL A 224 4.44 -26.18 20.09
N PHE A 225 5.44 -26.02 20.96
CA PHE A 225 6.71 -25.38 20.64
C PHE A 225 7.86 -26.38 20.69
N ALA A 226 8.76 -26.31 19.72
CA ALA A 226 9.97 -27.13 19.69
C ALA A 226 11.17 -26.33 19.17
N SER A 227 12.36 -26.70 19.60
CA SER A 227 13.59 -26.28 18.92
C SER A 227 13.77 -27.10 17.64
N ALA A 228 14.07 -26.44 16.53
CA ALA A 228 14.31 -27.07 15.24
C ALA A 228 15.68 -26.70 14.66
N GLY A 229 16.05 -27.35 13.54
CA GLY A 229 17.30 -27.09 12.83
C GLY A 229 18.38 -28.16 13.01
N VAL A 230 19.49 -27.96 12.31
CA VAL A 230 20.69 -28.81 12.40
C VAL A 230 21.56 -28.31 13.55
N ASN A 231 21.81 -29.19 14.54
CA ASN A 231 22.54 -28.85 15.77
C ASN A 231 21.97 -27.60 16.48
N PRO A 232 20.73 -27.65 16.97
CA PRO A 232 20.08 -26.49 17.57
C PRO A 232 20.86 -26.03 18.81
N THR A 233 21.20 -24.73 18.86
CA THR A 233 21.82 -24.11 20.04
C THR A 233 20.78 -23.46 20.96
N MET A 234 19.53 -23.38 20.53
CA MET A 234 18.41 -22.91 21.34
C MET A 234 17.61 -24.08 21.91
N THR A 235 17.25 -24.01 23.18
CA THR A 235 16.32 -24.94 23.84
C THR A 235 15.10 -24.17 24.33
N VAL A 236 13.91 -24.62 23.93
CA VAL A 236 12.64 -24.10 24.43
C VAL A 236 12.35 -24.66 25.82
N ILE A 237 12.00 -23.80 26.78
CA ILE A 237 11.60 -24.19 28.14
C ILE A 237 10.08 -24.28 28.18
N THR A 238 9.55 -25.49 27.99
CA THR A 238 8.12 -25.77 27.98
C THR A 238 7.83 -27.14 28.60
N SER A 239 6.62 -27.35 29.12
CA SER A 239 6.14 -28.68 29.54
C SER A 239 5.83 -29.59 28.35
N GLY A 240 5.75 -29.03 27.13
CA GLY A 240 5.34 -29.75 25.92
C GLY A 240 3.83 -30.00 25.84
N GLU A 241 3.05 -29.53 26.82
CA GLU A 241 1.59 -29.62 26.79
C GLU A 241 1.01 -28.67 25.72
N PRO A 242 0.07 -29.14 24.88
CA PRO A 242 -0.59 -28.28 23.90
C PRO A 242 -1.32 -27.11 24.58
N THR A 243 -1.23 -25.93 23.98
CA THR A 243 -1.91 -24.72 24.48
C THR A 243 -2.77 -24.07 23.40
N LYS A 244 -3.51 -23.02 23.75
CA LYS A 244 -4.26 -22.19 22.81
C LYS A 244 -3.75 -20.76 22.81
N ILE A 245 -3.65 -20.16 21.63
CA ILE A 245 -3.32 -18.74 21.45
C ILE A 245 -4.44 -18.08 20.64
N HIS A 246 -5.19 -17.21 21.30
CA HIS A 246 -6.27 -16.45 20.67
C HIS A 246 -5.73 -15.42 19.66
N ALA A 247 -6.57 -15.00 18.74
CA ALA A 247 -6.27 -13.87 17.85
C ALA A 247 -5.83 -12.65 18.67
N GLN A 248 -4.78 -11.98 18.21
CA GLN A 248 -4.15 -10.82 18.85
C GLN A 248 -3.55 -11.08 20.25
N GLN A 249 -3.49 -12.33 20.69
CA GLN A 249 -2.87 -12.70 21.97
C GLN A 249 -1.36 -12.88 21.81
N THR A 250 -0.61 -12.39 22.79
CA THR A 250 0.83 -12.65 22.92
C THR A 250 1.09 -13.61 24.09
N ARG A 251 1.98 -14.58 23.86
CA ARG A 251 2.48 -15.51 24.88
C ARG A 251 3.99 -15.38 25.00
N ARG A 252 4.48 -15.43 26.23
CA ARG A 252 5.91 -15.53 26.53
C ARG A 252 6.32 -17.00 26.55
N LEU A 253 7.42 -17.32 25.88
CA LEU A 253 8.06 -18.63 25.86
C LEU A 253 9.53 -18.48 26.28
N ASP A 254 9.88 -18.97 27.47
CA ASP A 254 11.26 -18.90 27.95
C ASP A 254 12.18 -19.84 27.13
N VAL A 255 13.41 -19.38 26.86
CA VAL A 255 14.40 -20.15 26.09
C VAL A 255 15.78 -20.10 26.76
N ALA A 256 16.60 -21.11 26.48
CA ALA A 256 17.99 -21.17 26.89
C ALA A 256 18.89 -21.36 25.66
N TYR A 257 20.04 -20.69 25.64
CA TYR A 257 21.04 -20.84 24.59
C TYR A 257 22.26 -21.61 25.10
N MET A 258 22.65 -22.63 24.36
CA MET A 258 23.88 -23.38 24.56
C MET A 258 25.04 -22.69 23.84
N MET A 259 26.26 -22.90 24.35
CA MET A 259 27.48 -22.44 23.70
C MET A 259 27.69 -23.22 22.39
N GLY A 260 27.89 -22.51 21.28
CA GLY A 260 28.17 -23.13 19.99
C GLY A 260 27.74 -22.25 18.80
N VAL A 261 28.07 -22.72 17.59
CA VAL A 261 27.60 -22.15 16.33
C VAL A 261 26.60 -23.14 15.75
N GLY A 262 25.32 -22.94 16.03
CA GLY A 262 24.25 -23.79 15.55
C GLY A 262 22.93 -23.04 15.57
N GLU A 263 21.90 -23.65 15.00
CA GLU A 263 20.69 -22.93 14.62
C GLU A 263 19.81 -22.53 15.82
N LYS A 264 19.18 -21.36 15.70
CA LYS A 264 18.21 -20.84 16.66
C LYS A 264 16.86 -20.75 15.95
N ILE A 265 16.21 -21.89 15.80
CA ILE A 265 14.93 -21.99 15.08
C ILE A 265 13.87 -22.47 16.06
N LEU A 266 12.79 -21.70 16.19
CA LEU A 266 11.58 -22.10 16.89
C LEU A 266 10.63 -22.73 15.87
N ARG A 267 10.24 -23.98 16.08
CA ARG A 267 9.10 -24.59 15.40
C ARG A 267 7.83 -24.38 16.22
N ILE A 268 6.80 -23.85 15.59
CA ILE A 268 5.45 -23.79 16.15
C ILE A 268 4.58 -24.75 15.36
N GLN A 269 3.92 -25.68 16.05
CA GLN A 269 2.92 -26.56 15.47
C GLN A 269 1.55 -26.20 16.05
N TRP A 270 0.51 -26.18 15.24
CA TRP A 270 -0.85 -25.88 15.69
C TRP A 270 -1.91 -26.55 14.83
N VAL A 271 -3.14 -26.53 15.30
CA VAL A 271 -4.34 -26.94 14.56
C VAL A 271 -5.14 -25.69 14.20
N GLU A 272 -5.49 -25.57 12.94
CA GLU A 272 -6.40 -24.55 12.43
C GLU A 272 -7.48 -25.24 11.57
N ASN A 273 -8.75 -25.05 11.91
CA ASN A 273 -9.90 -25.69 11.24
C ASN A 273 -9.77 -27.23 11.17
N GLY A 274 -9.20 -27.86 12.19
CA GLY A 274 -8.97 -29.31 12.22
C GLY A 274 -7.80 -29.79 11.36
N VAL A 275 -7.07 -28.90 10.69
CA VAL A 275 -5.86 -29.21 9.92
C VAL A 275 -4.63 -28.86 10.75
N LYS A 276 -3.70 -29.82 10.87
CA LYS A 276 -2.40 -29.59 11.51
C LYS A 276 -1.49 -28.78 10.58
N LYS A 277 -0.88 -27.74 11.12
CA LYS A 277 0.10 -26.87 10.47
C LYS A 277 1.36 -26.76 11.31
N GLU A 278 2.47 -26.44 10.67
CA GLU A 278 3.73 -26.12 11.33
C GLU A 278 4.49 -25.03 10.58
N GLU A 279 5.26 -24.23 11.32
CA GLU A 279 6.11 -23.17 10.76
C GLU A 279 7.38 -22.99 11.60
N ASP A 280 8.49 -22.68 10.92
CA ASP A 280 9.81 -22.50 11.51
C ASP A 280 10.20 -21.01 11.51
N PHE A 281 10.56 -20.49 12.69
CA PHE A 281 10.93 -19.11 12.93
C PHE A 281 12.41 -19.00 13.31
N TYR A 282 13.18 -18.26 12.51
CA TYR A 282 14.59 -18.00 12.75
C TYR A 282 14.75 -16.84 13.74
N VAL A 283 15.12 -17.14 14.98
CA VAL A 283 15.16 -16.18 16.11
C VAL A 283 16.61 -15.77 16.45
N GLY A 284 17.38 -15.54 15.39
CA GLY A 284 18.83 -15.32 15.35
C GLY A 284 19.34 -14.06 16.04
#